data_AF-A0A1S3Y1B1-F1
#
_entry.id   AF-A0A1S3Y1B1-F1
#
_cell.length_a   1.000
_cell.length_b   1.000
_cell.length_c   1.000
_cell.angle_alpha   90.00
_cell.angle_beta   90.00
_cell.angle_gamma   90.00
#
_symmetry.space_group_name_H-M   'P 1'
#
loop_
_entity.id
_entity.type
_entity.pdbx_description
1 polymer ?
#
loop_
_entity_poly.entity_id
_entity_poly.type
_entity_poly.pdbx_seq_one_letter_code
_entity_poly.pdbx_strand_id
1 'polypeptide(L)'
;MSKPVAYSLRKGADRHPKFQQFIVKKGQRFHFGDAPVVDEEKAIQNAAKALVVFTMAGTAVVYQWNRMQQRRYRRVLNLLKQERSEVEQQCLAKMQREILEEKRKNNDKTWRVKAMNQFLLETAEKAQLEAVNGTKPQVVAVNASLEEVNP
;
A
#
# COMPACT_ATOMS: atom_id res chain seq x y z
N MET A 1 28.57 -7.57 -35.58
CA MET A 1 28.76 -6.91 -34.27
C MET A 1 29.82 -7.56 -33.37
N SER A 2 30.35 -8.75 -33.68
CA SER A 2 31.37 -9.43 -32.86
C SER A 2 32.82 -8.98 -33.08
N LYS A 3 33.11 -8.16 -34.11
CA LYS A 3 34.46 -7.70 -34.48
C LYS A 3 35.26 -7.07 -33.32
N PRO A 4 34.72 -6.13 -32.52
CA PRO A 4 35.47 -5.56 -31.39
C PRO A 4 35.74 -6.59 -30.28
N VAL A 5 34.79 -7.51 -30.05
CA VAL A 5 34.96 -8.60 -29.07
C VAL A 5 36.02 -9.58 -29.54
N ALA A 6 36.02 -9.94 -30.83
CA ALA A 6 37.03 -10.80 -31.43
C ALA A 6 38.42 -10.17 -31.37
N TYR A 7 38.53 -8.86 -31.61
CA TYR A 7 39.78 -8.12 -31.47
C TYR A 7 40.32 -8.13 -30.03
N SER A 8 39.45 -7.89 -29.05
CA SER A 8 39.82 -7.95 -27.62
C SER A 8 40.22 -9.37 -27.20
N LEU A 9 39.52 -10.40 -27.68
CA LEU A 9 39.86 -11.80 -27.41
C LEU A 9 41.21 -12.17 -28.04
N ARG A 10 41.50 -11.69 -29.26
CA ARG A 10 42.79 -11.87 -29.92
C ARG A 10 43.91 -11.20 -29.13
N LYS A 11 43.75 -9.92 -28.78
CA LYS A 11 44.73 -9.17 -27.98
C LYS A 11 45.01 -9.82 -26.61
N GLY A 12 44.00 -10.43 -26.00
CA GLY A 12 44.15 -11.20 -24.76
C GLY A 12 44.84 -12.55 -24.99
N ALA A 13 44.53 -13.21 -26.10
CA ALA A 13 45.14 -14.48 -26.51
C ALA A 13 46.64 -14.34 -26.79
N ASP A 14 47.04 -13.26 -27.48
CA ASP A 14 48.44 -12.94 -27.80
C ASP A 14 49.32 -12.79 -26.54
N ARG A 15 48.71 -12.39 -25.41
CA ARG A 15 49.40 -12.23 -24.11
C ARG A 15 49.40 -13.49 -23.26
N HIS A 16 48.51 -14.44 -23.54
CA HIS A 16 48.27 -15.60 -22.69
C HIS A 16 47.99 -16.86 -23.53
N PRO A 17 48.99 -17.73 -23.75
CA PRO A 17 48.83 -18.90 -24.62
C PRO A 17 47.78 -19.91 -24.11
N LYS A 18 47.60 -20.05 -22.79
CA LYS A 18 46.53 -20.87 -22.21
C LYS A 18 45.12 -20.32 -22.52
N PHE A 19 44.99 -19.01 -22.58
CA PHE A 19 43.73 -18.33 -22.90
C PHE A 19 43.40 -18.45 -24.39
N GLN A 20 44.42 -18.35 -25.26
CA GLN A 20 44.28 -18.63 -26.70
C GLN A 20 43.74 -20.05 -26.94
N GLN A 21 44.37 -21.06 -26.36
CA GLN A 21 43.92 -22.46 -26.49
C GLN A 21 42.48 -22.65 -26.02
N PHE A 22 42.10 -21.99 -24.91
CA PHE A 22 40.73 -22.04 -24.42
C PHE A 22 39.73 -21.42 -25.41
N ILE A 23 40.02 -20.22 -25.92
CA ILE A 23 39.14 -19.53 -26.88
C ILE A 23 39.02 -20.32 -28.17
N VAL A 24 40.13 -20.81 -28.72
CA VAL A 24 40.15 -21.60 -29.96
C VAL A 24 39.32 -22.87 -29.77
N LYS A 25 39.56 -23.63 -28.69
CA LYS A 25 38.77 -24.84 -28.39
C LYS A 25 37.28 -24.57 -28.25
N LYS A 26 36.91 -23.45 -27.62
CA LYS A 26 35.50 -23.05 -27.51
C LYS A 26 34.94 -22.62 -28.86
N GLY A 27 35.66 -21.81 -29.61
CA GLY A 27 35.29 -21.34 -30.94
C GLY A 27 35.10 -22.46 -31.97
N GLN A 28 35.97 -23.47 -31.92
CA GLN A 28 35.85 -24.69 -32.72
C GLN A 28 34.63 -25.52 -32.35
N ARG A 29 34.19 -25.49 -31.08
CA ARG A 29 32.99 -26.20 -30.62
C ARG A 29 31.69 -25.51 -31.03
N PHE A 30 31.72 -24.21 -31.31
CA PHE A 30 30.55 -23.43 -31.70
C PHE A 30 30.49 -23.27 -33.22
N HIS A 31 29.69 -24.11 -33.87
CA HIS A 31 29.39 -24.01 -35.30
C HIS A 31 28.07 -23.25 -35.51
N PHE A 32 28.16 -21.98 -35.88
CA PHE A 32 26.98 -21.17 -36.25
C PHE A 32 26.56 -21.40 -37.71
N GLY A 33 26.42 -22.67 -38.10
CA GLY A 33 26.04 -23.08 -39.47
C GLY A 33 27.19 -23.23 -40.47
N ASP A 34 28.41 -22.83 -40.11
CA ASP A 34 29.61 -23.03 -40.94
C ASP A 34 30.28 -24.40 -40.67
N ALA A 35 30.98 -24.91 -41.69
CA ALA A 35 31.83 -26.11 -41.62
C ALA A 35 32.79 -26.10 -40.40
N PRO A 36 33.27 -27.26 -39.94
CA PRO A 36 34.18 -27.34 -38.80
C PRO A 36 35.36 -26.38 -38.99
N VAL A 37 35.50 -25.45 -38.05
CA VAL A 37 36.47 -24.38 -38.14
C VAL A 37 37.86 -24.92 -37.79
N VAL A 38 38.70 -25.08 -38.80
CA VAL A 38 40.09 -25.52 -38.62
C VAL A 38 41.02 -24.34 -38.29
N ASP A 39 40.70 -23.14 -38.79
CA ASP A 39 41.53 -21.94 -38.60
C ASP A 39 41.32 -21.28 -37.22
N GLU A 40 42.42 -20.95 -36.54
CA GLU A 40 42.39 -20.29 -35.22
C GLU A 40 41.68 -18.92 -35.25
N GLU A 41 41.90 -18.11 -36.29
CA GLU A 41 41.28 -16.79 -36.38
C GLU A 41 39.76 -16.87 -36.51
N LYS A 42 39.26 -17.84 -37.29
CA LYS A 42 37.83 -18.10 -37.44
C LYS A 42 37.26 -18.67 -36.14
N ALA A 43 38.02 -19.49 -35.40
CA ALA A 43 37.60 -20.01 -34.11
C ALA A 43 37.43 -18.86 -33.09
N ILE A 44 38.38 -17.93 -33.02
CA ILE A 44 38.27 -16.75 -32.16
C ILE A 44 37.05 -15.89 -32.53
N GLN A 45 36.78 -15.71 -33.83
CA GLN A 45 35.58 -15.00 -34.28
C GLN A 45 34.28 -15.72 -33.90
N ASN A 46 34.21 -17.05 -34.00
CA ASN A 46 33.05 -17.83 -33.60
C ASN A 46 32.85 -17.83 -32.07
N ALA A 47 33.93 -17.90 -31.29
CA ALA A 47 33.84 -17.72 -29.84
C ALA A 47 33.30 -16.33 -29.48
N ALA A 48 33.73 -15.27 -30.17
CA ALA A 48 33.21 -13.92 -29.98
C ALA A 48 31.73 -13.81 -30.35
N LYS A 49 31.30 -14.41 -31.47
CA LYS A 49 29.90 -14.48 -31.87
C LYS A 49 29.07 -15.21 -30.82
N ALA A 50 29.53 -16.37 -30.34
CA ALA A 50 28.88 -17.15 -29.30
C ALA A 50 28.69 -16.33 -28.03
N LEU A 51 29.77 -15.68 -27.57
CA LEU A 51 29.72 -14.86 -26.36
C LEU A 51 28.65 -13.77 -26.47
N VAL A 52 28.64 -13.03 -27.58
CA VAL A 52 27.63 -11.97 -27.82
C VAL A 52 26.22 -12.55 -27.84
N VAL A 53 25.98 -13.64 -28.57
CA VAL A 53 24.65 -14.25 -28.69
C VAL A 53 24.15 -14.77 -27.35
N PHE A 54 24.99 -15.48 -26.59
CA PHE A 54 24.61 -15.98 -25.26
C PHE A 54 24.35 -14.86 -24.27
N THR A 55 25.13 -13.78 -24.30
CA THR A 55 24.86 -12.60 -23.46
C THR A 55 23.54 -11.93 -23.85
N MET A 56 23.26 -11.75 -25.15
CA MET A 56 22.00 -11.16 -25.61
C MET A 56 20.80 -12.05 -25.26
N ALA A 57 20.91 -13.37 -25.42
CA ALA A 57 19.86 -14.29 -25.05
C ALA A 57 19.61 -14.31 -23.54
N GLY A 58 20.69 -14.40 -22.74
CA GLY A 58 20.59 -14.38 -21.28
C GLY A 58 19.98 -13.09 -20.75
N THR A 59 20.42 -11.93 -21.26
CA THR A 59 19.84 -10.63 -20.90
C THR A 59 18.38 -10.51 -21.30
N ALA A 60 17.97 -11.04 -22.46
CA ALA A 60 16.57 -11.07 -22.87
C ALA A 60 15.69 -11.90 -21.92
N VAL A 61 16.16 -13.08 -21.49
CA VAL A 61 15.44 -13.92 -20.52
C VAL A 61 15.31 -13.22 -19.18
N VAL A 62 16.40 -12.68 -18.64
CA VAL A 62 16.39 -11.94 -17.36
C VAL A 62 15.47 -10.72 -17.44
N TYR A 63 15.51 -9.99 -18.55
CA TYR A 63 14.65 -8.83 -18.77
C TYR A 63 13.16 -9.23 -18.80
N GLN A 64 12.80 -10.28 -19.54
CA GLN A 64 11.42 -10.77 -19.59
C GLN A 64 10.94 -11.25 -18.22
N TRP A 65 11.79 -11.97 -17.48
CA TRP A 65 11.49 -12.42 -16.13
C TRP A 65 11.23 -11.23 -15.19
N ASN A 66 12.13 -10.26 -15.15
CA ASN A 66 11.98 -9.06 -14.33
C ASN A 66 10.73 -8.26 -14.71
N ARG A 67 10.45 -8.12 -16.01
CA ARG A 67 9.25 -7.44 -16.50
C ARG A 67 7.97 -8.15 -16.05
N MET A 68 7.96 -9.49 -16.07
CA MET A 68 6.83 -10.28 -15.58
C MET A 68 6.65 -10.14 -14.07
N GLN A 69 7.74 -10.20 -13.30
CA GLN A 69 7.71 -10.04 -11.85
C GLN A 69 7.21 -8.66 -11.44
N GLN A 70 7.70 -7.59 -12.08
CA GLN A 70 7.21 -6.23 -11.85
C GLN A 70 5.71 -6.10 -12.08
N ARG A 71 5.16 -6.74 -13.13
CA ARG A 71 3.71 -6.75 -13.38
C ARG A 71 2.94 -7.51 -12.31
N ARG A 72 3.47 -8.62 -11.81
CA ARG A 72 2.85 -9.37 -10.71
C ARG A 72 2.85 -8.54 -9.43
N TYR A 73 3.99 -7.94 -9.08
CA TYR A 73 4.14 -7.11 -7.90
C TYR A 73 3.18 -5.92 -7.91
N ARG A 74 3.05 -5.22 -9.04
CA ARG A 74 2.08 -4.12 -9.17
C ARG A 74 0.63 -4.58 -8.96
N ARG A 75 0.24 -5.74 -9.48
CA ARG A 75 -1.11 -6.28 -9.28
C ARG A 75 -1.39 -6.58 -7.81
N VAL A 76 -0.47 -7.27 -7.13
CA VAL A 76 -0.59 -7.55 -5.70
C VAL A 76 -0.64 -6.26 -4.88
N LEU A 77 0.24 -5.29 -5.19
CA LEU A 77 0.26 -4.01 -4.50
C LEU A 77 -1.06 -3.24 -4.67
N ASN A 78 -1.66 -3.27 -5.86
CA ASN A 78 -2.94 -2.60 -6.11
C ASN A 78 -4.08 -3.27 -5.33
N LEU A 79 -4.10 -4.60 -5.26
CA LEU A 79 -5.10 -5.34 -4.45
C LEU A 79 -4.97 -5.00 -2.97
N LEU A 80 -3.75 -5.03 -2.43
CA LEU A 80 -3.49 -4.67 -1.02
C LEU A 80 -3.88 -3.22 -0.71
N LYS A 81 -3.63 -2.29 -1.64
CA LYS A 81 -4.07 -0.89 -1.50
C LYS A 81 -5.59 -0.78 -1.49
N GLN A 82 -6.27 -1.54 -2.36
CA GLN A 82 -7.72 -1.55 -2.43
C GLN A 82 -8.33 -2.07 -1.12
N GLU A 83 -7.89 -3.24 -0.65
CA GLU A 83 -8.36 -3.81 0.62
C GLU A 83 -8.13 -2.85 1.80
N ARG A 84 -6.94 -2.24 1.88
CA ARG A 84 -6.65 -1.24 2.91
C ARG A 84 -7.63 -0.06 2.83
N SER A 85 -7.90 0.45 1.63
CA SER A 85 -8.80 1.59 1.46
C SER A 85 -10.25 1.28 1.84
N GLU A 86 -10.72 0.06 1.58
CA GLU A 86 -12.05 -0.39 1.97
C GLU A 86 -12.18 -0.49 3.49
N VAL A 87 -11.16 -1.06 4.17
CA VAL A 87 -11.12 -1.15 5.63
C VAL A 87 -11.05 0.25 6.27
N GLU A 88 -10.23 1.14 5.72
CA GLU A 88 -10.13 2.53 6.19
C GLU A 88 -11.47 3.27 6.03
N GLN A 89 -12.14 3.13 4.89
CA GLN A 89 -13.47 3.73 4.67
C GLN A 89 -14.52 3.19 5.63
N GLN A 90 -14.54 1.87 5.88
CA GLN A 90 -15.46 1.28 6.84
C GLN A 90 -15.20 1.77 8.27
N CYS A 91 -13.92 1.89 8.66
CA CYS A 91 -13.52 2.42 9.96
C CYS A 91 -13.97 3.88 10.12
N LEU A 92 -13.72 4.73 9.11
CA LEU A 92 -14.14 6.13 9.11
C LEU A 92 -15.67 6.26 9.17
N ALA A 93 -16.40 5.43 8.44
CA ALA A 93 -17.86 5.44 8.44
C ALA A 93 -18.45 5.00 9.81
N LYS A 94 -17.79 4.07 10.51
CA LYS A 94 -18.17 3.69 11.88
C LYS A 94 -17.89 4.82 12.86
N MET A 95 -16.68 5.39 12.81
CA MET A 95 -16.27 6.49 13.69
C MET A 95 -17.17 7.72 13.52
N GLN A 96 -17.56 8.05 12.27
CA GLN A 96 -18.50 9.16 12.02
C GLN A 96 -19.88 8.92 12.61
N ARG A 97 -20.39 7.68 12.60
CA ARG A 97 -21.66 7.34 13.24
C ARG A 97 -21.58 7.50 14.76
N GLU A 98 -20.52 6.99 15.37
CA GLU A 98 -20.29 7.12 16.81
C GLU A 98 -20.23 8.59 17.24
N ILE A 99 -19.49 9.42 16.51
CA ILE A 99 -19.44 10.87 16.75
C ILE A 99 -20.82 11.51 16.63
N LEU A 100 -21.63 11.10 15.65
CA LEU A 100 -22.96 11.66 15.43
C LEU A 100 -23.94 11.23 16.53
N GLU A 101 -23.87 9.98 16.98
CA GLU A 101 -24.64 9.48 18.12
C GLU A 101 -24.26 10.19 19.42
N GLU A 102 -22.95 10.39 19.65
CA GLU A 102 -22.46 11.11 20.82
C GLU A 102 -22.90 12.58 20.79
N LYS A 103 -22.86 13.23 19.63
CA LYS A 103 -23.42 14.58 19.44
C LYS A 103 -24.91 14.63 19.73
N ARG A 104 -25.70 13.64 19.30
CA ARG A 104 -27.14 13.57 19.61
C ARG A 104 -27.36 13.44 21.12
N LYS A 105 -26.68 12.51 21.78
CA LYS A 105 -26.77 12.32 23.24
C LYS A 105 -26.39 13.60 24.00
N ASN A 106 -25.33 14.29 23.57
CA ASN A 106 -24.92 15.55 24.18
C ASN A 106 -25.91 16.68 23.92
N ASN A 107 -26.50 16.75 22.73
CA ASN A 107 -27.55 17.73 22.42
C ASN A 107 -28.80 17.48 23.27
N ASP A 108 -29.23 16.23 23.41
CA ASP A 108 -30.37 15.85 24.25
C ASP A 108 -30.14 16.21 25.72
N LYS A 109 -28.93 15.92 26.26
CA LYS A 109 -28.54 16.35 27.60
C LYS A 109 -28.62 17.87 27.75
N THR A 110 -28.13 18.61 26.76
CA THR A 110 -28.16 20.08 26.74
C THR A 110 -29.58 20.62 26.72
N TRP A 111 -30.48 20.01 25.93
CA TRP A 111 -31.90 20.37 25.88
C TRP A 111 -32.60 20.10 27.21
N ARG A 112 -32.32 18.95 27.86
CA ARG A 112 -32.88 18.65 29.19
C ARG A 112 -32.45 19.67 30.23
N VAL A 113 -31.18 20.06 30.24
CA VAL A 113 -30.67 21.10 31.15
C VAL A 113 -31.32 22.45 30.86
N LYS A 114 -31.44 22.86 29.59
CA LYS A 114 -32.15 24.09 29.22
C LYS A 114 -33.61 24.09 29.66
N ALA A 115 -34.33 23.00 29.41
CA ALA A 115 -35.73 22.86 29.80
C ALA A 115 -35.90 22.92 31.33
N MET A 116 -35.02 22.24 32.08
CA MET A 116 -35.03 22.31 33.54
C MET A 116 -34.76 23.73 34.05
N ASN A 117 -33.76 24.42 33.49
CA ASN A 117 -33.45 25.79 33.87
C ASN A 117 -34.60 26.75 33.57
N GLN A 118 -35.29 26.57 32.45
CA GLN A 118 -36.48 27.36 32.11
C GLN A 118 -37.63 27.10 33.09
N PHE A 119 -37.90 25.82 33.40
CA PHE A 119 -38.92 25.44 34.39
C PHE A 119 -38.65 26.04 35.77
N LEU A 120 -37.39 26.00 36.23
CA LEU A 120 -36.99 26.62 37.49
C LEU A 120 -37.19 28.14 37.48
N LEU A 121 -36.90 28.80 36.36
CA LEU A 121 -37.08 30.24 36.21
C LEU A 121 -38.56 30.62 36.28
N GLU A 122 -39.44 29.93 35.54
CA GLU A 122 -40.89 30.14 35.58
C GLU A 122 -41.48 29.87 36.98
N THR A 123 -40.94 28.87 37.69
CA THR A 123 -41.37 28.56 39.06
C THR A 123 -40.95 29.65 40.04
N ALA A 124 -39.73 30.19 39.89
CA ALA A 124 -39.25 31.31 40.70
C ALA A 124 -40.06 32.59 40.45
N GLU A 125 -40.40 32.89 39.20
CA GLU A 125 -41.25 34.04 38.84
C GLU A 125 -42.66 33.91 39.44
N LYS A 126 -43.27 32.71 39.38
CA LYS A 126 -44.57 32.44 40.02
C LYS A 126 -44.51 32.60 41.54
N ALA A 127 -43.50 32.04 42.19
CA ALA A 127 -43.32 32.17 43.63
C ALA A 127 -43.11 33.64 44.07
N GLN A 128 -42.42 34.45 43.26
CA GLN A 128 -42.29 35.88 43.49
C GLN A 128 -43.64 36.61 43.30
N LEU A 129 -44.39 36.30 42.25
CA LEU A 129 -45.73 36.86 42.01
C LEU A 129 -46.73 36.51 43.13
N GLU A 130 -46.68 35.29 43.67
CA GLU A 130 -47.48 34.87 44.83
C GLU A 130 -47.07 35.58 46.12
N ALA A 131 -45.76 35.81 46.32
CA ALA A 131 -45.25 36.58 47.46
C ALA A 131 -45.65 38.07 47.39
N VAL A 132 -45.74 38.66 46.19
CA VAL A 132 -46.21 40.04 45.99
C VAL A 132 -47.73 40.16 46.10
N ASN A 133 -48.49 39.15 45.67
CA ASN A 133 -49.97 39.16 45.70
C ASN A 133 -50.60 38.69 47.03
N GLY A 134 -49.80 38.29 48.02
CA GLY A 134 -50.27 38.10 49.40
C GLY A 134 -51.14 36.85 49.66
N THR A 135 -51.02 35.80 48.86
CA THR A 135 -51.74 34.53 49.09
C THR A 135 -50.77 33.43 49.53
N LYS A 136 -50.95 32.88 50.73
CA LYS A 136 -50.07 31.85 51.33
C LYS A 136 -49.96 30.59 50.44
N PRO A 137 -48.75 30.02 50.22
CA PRO A 137 -48.60 28.80 49.45
C PRO A 137 -49.05 27.56 50.24
N GLN A 138 -49.92 26.76 49.63
CA GLN A 138 -50.28 25.43 50.09
C GLN A 138 -49.19 24.46 49.60
N VAL A 139 -48.43 23.90 50.55
CA VAL A 139 -47.34 22.95 50.27
C VAL A 139 -47.93 21.67 49.70
N VAL A 140 -47.88 21.49 48.37
CA VAL A 140 -48.15 20.19 47.74
C VAL A 140 -46.85 19.42 47.71
N ALA A 141 -46.72 18.48 48.65
CA ALA A 141 -45.67 17.47 48.64
C ALA A 141 -45.83 16.59 47.38
N VAL A 142 -44.91 16.75 46.42
CA VAL A 142 -44.77 15.79 45.32
C VAL A 142 -43.77 14.74 45.77
N ASN A 143 -44.30 13.59 46.19
CA ASN A 143 -43.54 12.38 46.43
C ASN A 143 -42.85 11.95 45.13
N ALA A 144 -41.52 12.01 45.11
CA ALA A 144 -40.71 11.40 44.08
C ALA A 144 -40.60 9.89 44.38
N SER A 145 -41.53 9.10 43.84
CA SER A 145 -41.35 7.66 43.73
C SER A 145 -40.32 7.37 42.63
N LEU A 146 -39.07 7.18 43.06
CA LEU A 146 -38.08 6.41 42.30
C LEU A 146 -38.50 4.94 42.40
N GLU A 147 -39.22 4.43 41.41
CA GLU A 147 -39.24 2.99 41.14
C GLU A 147 -38.19 2.68 40.09
N GLU A 148 -37.26 1.84 40.51
CA GLU A 148 -36.23 1.18 39.74
C GLU A 148 -36.85 0.43 38.55
N VAL A 149 -36.33 0.67 37.34
CA VAL A 149 -36.39 -0.30 36.25
C VAL A 149 -34.95 -0.52 35.79
N ASN A 150 -34.35 -1.57 36.34
CA ASN A 150 -33.07 -2.13 35.92
C ASN A 150 -33.24 -2.90 34.59
N PRO A 151 -32.23 -2.92 33.70
CA PRO A 151 -32.17 -3.79 32.53
C PRO A 151 -31.86 -5.25 32.87
#